data_AF-A0A662M720-F1
#
_entry.id   AF-A0A662M720-F1
#
_cell.length_a   1.000
_cell.length_b   1.000
_cell.length_c   1.000
_cell.angle_alpha   90.00
_cell.angle_beta   90.00
_cell.angle_gamma   90.00
#
_symmetry.space_group_name_H-M   'P 1'
#
loop_
_entity.id
_entity.type
_entity.pdbx_description
1 polymer ?
#
loop_
_entity_poly.entity_id
_entity_poly.type
_entity_poly.pdbx_seq_one_letter_code
_entity_poly.pdbx_strand_id
1 'polypeptide(L)' 'GYRLIYPVIPPVLPKMTQEGLTELVAASVDPLPQALVITAVVIGMAVNVLIAFAIIQIYRIYGTTDVRKIAEVIKNGKAQ' A
#
# COMPACT_ATOMS: atom_id res chain seq x y z
N GLY A 1 -7.98 11.97 9.64
CA GLY A 1 -7.20 13.21 9.71
C GLY A 1 -7.83 14.14 10.72
N TYR A 2 -7.08 14.57 11.73
CA TYR A 2 -7.57 15.49 12.75
C TYR A 2 -7.92 16.83 12.08
N ARG A 3 -9.14 17.31 12.31
CA ARG A 3 -9.60 18.58 11.74
C ARG A 3 -9.02 19.71 12.59
N LEU A 4 -8.12 20.51 12.03
CA LEU A 4 -7.49 21.66 12.70
C LEU A 4 -8.46 22.85 12.76
N ILE A 5 -9.60 22.64 13.40
CA ILE A 5 -10.59 23.66 13.74
C ILE A 5 -10.48 23.93 15.24
N TYR A 6 -10.55 25.20 15.65
CA TYR A 6 -10.48 25.59 17.05
C TYR A 6 -11.89 25.68 17.63
N PRO A 7 -12.17 25.10 18.82
CA PRO A 7 -11.26 24.27 19.61
C PRO A 7 -11.03 22.87 19.01
N VAL A 8 -9.85 22.30 19.23
CA VAL A 8 -9.49 20.97 18.71
C VAL A 8 -10.22 19.91 19.54
N ILE A 9 -11.20 19.23 18.94
CA ILE A 9 -11.99 18.20 19.60
C ILE A 9 -11.27 16.86 19.42
N PRO A 10 -10.81 16.19 20.50
CA PRO A 10 -10.18 14.88 20.41
C PRO A 10 -11.23 13.81 20.05
N PRO A 11 -10.90 12.80 19.22
CA PRO A 11 -11.83 11.72 18.82
C PRO A 11 -11.97 10.67 19.92
N VAL A 12 -12.24 11.12 21.14
CA VAL A 12 -12.51 10.31 22.32
C VAL A 12 -13.90 10.64 22.81
N LEU A 13 -14.52 9.76 23.60
CA LEU A 13 -15.78 10.06 24.26
C LEU A 13 -15.48 10.70 25.63
N PRO A 14 -15.49 12.04 25.78
CA PRO A 14 -15.14 12.69 27.05
C PRO A 14 -16.22 12.49 28.13
N LYS A 15 -17.48 12.30 27.74
CA LYS A 15 -18.62 12.08 28.63
C LYS A 15 -19.49 10.96 28.06
N MET A 16 -19.83 9.98 28.90
CA MET A 16 -20.71 8.86 28.54
C MET A 16 -22.19 9.30 28.60
N THR A 17 -22.54 10.26 27.74
CA THR A 17 -23.86 10.90 27.62
C THR A 17 -24.32 10.84 26.16
N GLN A 18 -25.64 10.85 25.90
CA GLN A 18 -26.17 10.77 24.53
C GLN A 18 -25.69 11.93 23.65
N GLU A 19 -25.60 13.14 24.20
CA GLU A 19 -25.13 14.34 23.51
C GLU A 19 -23.65 14.19 23.10
N GLY A 20 -22.84 13.62 23.99
CA GLY A 20 -21.42 13.34 23.75
C GLY A 20 -21.20 12.31 22.64
N LEU A 21 -22.11 11.35 22.48
CA LEU A 21 -22.07 10.40 21.36
C LEU A 21 -22.41 11.10 20.04
N THR A 22 -23.41 11.98 20.03
CA THR A 22 -23.78 12.75 18.82
C THR A 22 -22.65 13.67 18.38
N GLU A 23 -22.00 14.36 19.31
CA GLU A 23 -20.84 15.23 19.03
C GLU A 23 -19.66 14.44 18.48
N LEU A 24 -19.35 13.27 19.06
CA LEU A 24 -18.30 12.39 18.57
C LEU A 24 -18.56 11.93 17.13
N VAL A 25 -19.78 11.49 16.83
CA VAL A 25 -20.13 11.05 15.46
C VAL A 25 -20.04 12.20 14.47
N ALA A 26 -20.49 13.41 14.84
CA ALA A 26 -20.43 14.59 13.98
C ALA A 26 -18.99 15.08 13.71
N ALA A 27 -18.08 14.90 14.66
CA ALA A 27 -16.68 15.31 14.53
C ALA A 27 -15.75 14.21 13.97
N SER A 28 -16.22 12.96 13.92
CA SER A 28 -15.41 11.81 13.50
C SER A 28 -15.14 11.77 12.00
N VAL A 29 -14.01 11.19 11.63
CA VAL A 29 -13.60 10.96 10.24
C VAL A 29 -14.15 9.64 9.71
N ASP A 30 -14.44 9.58 8.41
CA ASP A 30 -14.93 8.34 7.78
C ASP A 30 -13.86 7.24 7.84
N PRO A 31 -14.15 6.08 8.45
CA PRO A 31 -13.22 4.97 8.54
C PRO A 31 -13.05 4.20 7.21
N LEU A 32 -14.01 4.27 6.27
CA LEU A 32 -13.99 3.47 5.05
C LEU A 32 -12.81 3.82 4.13
N PRO A 33 -12.55 5.10 3.77
CA PRO A 33 -11.39 5.43 2.96
C PRO A 33 -10.08 5.08 3.66
N GLN A 34 -10.01 5.17 4.99
CA GLN A 34 -8.79 4.87 5.75
C GLN A 34 -8.42 3.38 5.66
N ALA A 35 -9.41 2.50 5.80
CA ALA A 35 -9.22 1.07 5.63
C ALA A 35 -8.78 0.72 4.19
N LEU A 36 -9.44 1.30 3.18
CA LEU A 36 -9.10 1.05 1.78
C LEU A 36 -7.67 1.51 1.43
N VAL A 37 -7.24 2.65 1.96
CA VAL A 37 -5.90 3.20 1.70
C VAL A 37 -4.81 2.31 2.30
N ILE A 38 -4.93 1.87 3.56
CA ILE A 38 -3.89 1.02 4.16
C ILE A 38 -3.80 -0.35 3.47
N THR A 39 -4.94 -0.90 3.04
CA THR A 39 -4.96 -2.12 2.23
C THR A 39 -4.25 -1.93 0.89
N ALA A 40 -4.51 -0.82 0.19
CA ALA A 40 -3.85 -0.52 -1.09
C ALA A 40 -2.33 -0.34 -0.93
N VAL A 41 -1.88 0.33 0.14
CA VAL A 41 -0.45 0.53 0.42
C VAL A 41 0.27 -0.80 0.63
N VAL A 42 -0.32 -1.71 1.43
CA VAL A 42 0.29 -3.02 1.71
C VAL A 42 0.35 -3.88 0.44
N ILE A 43 -0.72 -3.90 -0.36
CA ILE A 43 -0.74 -4.62 -1.64
C ILE A 43 0.33 -4.06 -2.59
N GLY A 44 0.41 -2.74 -2.73
CA GLY A 44 1.42 -2.09 -3.57
C GLY A 44 2.84 -2.39 -3.14
N MET A 45 3.11 -2.37 -1.83
CA MET A 45 4.41 -2.77 -1.28
C MET A 45 4.74 -4.23 -1.61
N ALA A 46 3.79 -5.16 -1.42
CA ALA A 46 4.00 -6.58 -1.70
C ALA A 46 4.35 -6.84 -3.18
N VAL A 47 3.63 -6.19 -4.10
CA VAL A 47 3.91 -6.30 -5.54
C VAL A 47 5.29 -5.72 -5.89
N ASN A 48 5.68 -4.59 -5.30
CA ASN A 48 7.00 -4.00 -5.54
C ASN A 48 8.13 -4.93 -5.08
N VAL A 49 7.98 -5.54 -3.90
CA VAL A 49 8.95 -6.52 -3.39
C VAL A 49 9.05 -7.74 -4.32
N LEU A 50 7.91 -8.23 -4.81
CA LEU A 50 7.87 -9.36 -5.75
C LEU A 50 8.61 -9.03 -7.06
N ILE A 51 8.38 -7.84 -7.62
CA ILE A 51 9.05 -7.38 -8.85
C ILE A 51 10.56 -7.24 -8.61
N ALA A 52 10.97 -6.62 -7.50
CA ALA A 52 12.38 -6.49 -7.16
C ALA A 52 13.07 -7.86 -7.00
N PHE A 53 12.41 -8.79 -6.31
CA PHE A 53 12.87 -10.17 -6.19
C PHE A 53 13.01 -10.85 -7.56
N ALA A 54 12.01 -10.71 -8.44
CA ALA A 54 12.06 -11.26 -9.79
C ALA A 54 13.23 -10.69 -10.60
N ILE A 55 13.48 -9.38 -10.54
CA ILE A 55 14.62 -8.73 -11.22
C ILE A 55 15.95 -9.31 -10.74
N ILE A 56 16.14 -9.46 -9.43
CA ILE A 56 17.35 -10.05 -8.85
C ILE A 56 17.53 -11.49 -9.35
N GLN A 57 16.46 -12.29 -9.35
CA GLN A 57 16.52 -13.68 -9.81
C GLN A 57 16.82 -13.79 -11.30
N ILE A 58 16.21 -12.94 -12.13
CA ILE A 58 16.49 -12.87 -13.58
C ILE A 58 17.96 -12.52 -13.81
N TYR A 59 18.50 -11.53 -13.08
CA TYR A 59 19.89 -11.16 -13.22
C TYR A 59 20.85 -12.29 -12.79
N ARG A 60 20.52 -13.04 -11.74
CA ARG A 60 21.33 -14.20 -11.31
C ARG A 60 21.36 -15.33 -12.35
N ILE A 61 20.29 -15.54 -13.11
CA ILE A 61 20.19 -16.62 -14.09
C ILE A 61 20.81 -16.21 -15.44
N TYR A 62 20.50 -15.01 -15.92
CA TYR A 62 20.85 -14.57 -17.28
C TYR A 62 22.03 -13.57 -17.32
N GLY A 63 22.49 -13.07 -16.17
CA GLY A 63 23.57 -12.08 -16.08
C GLY A 63 23.21 -10.68 -16.60
N THR A 64 21.95 -10.48 -17.01
CA THR A 64 21.48 -9.21 -17.57
C THR A 64 20.01 -8.98 -17.24
N THR A 65 19.61 -7.71 -17.18
CA THR A 65 18.22 -7.27 -17.07
C THR A 65 17.64 -6.78 -18.40
N ASP A 66 18.42 -6.80 -19.49
CA ASP A 66 17.91 -6.46 -20.84
C ASP A 66 17.05 -7.60 -21.38
N VAL A 67 15.75 -7.34 -21.50
CA VAL A 67 14.73 -8.31 -21.95
C VAL A 67 15.05 -8.87 -23.33
N ARG A 68 15.67 -8.09 -24.23
CA ARG A 68 16.02 -8.54 -25.58
C ARG A 68 17.12 -9.60 -25.55
N LYS A 69 18.15 -9.36 -24.74
CA LYS A 69 19.25 -10.31 -24.53
C LYS A 69 18.77 -11.59 -23.88
N ILE A 70 17.88 -11.49 -22.90
CA ILE A 70 17.25 -12.65 -22.26
C ILE A 70 16.48 -13.48 -23.31
N ALA A 71 15.70 -12.82 -24.18
CA ALA A 71 14.97 -13.51 -25.24
C ALA A 71 15.90 -14.22 -26.24
N GLU A 72 17.05 -13.64 -26.58
CA GLU A 72 18.08 -14.28 -27.41
C GLU A 72 18.70 -15.50 -26.73
N VAL A 73 19.07 -15.38 -25.45
CA VAL A 73 19.62 -16.52 -24.67
C VAL A 73 18.62 -17.68 -24.61
N ILE A 74 17.35 -17.38 -24.39
CA ILE A 74 16.28 -18.40 -24.36
C ILE A 74 16.06 -19.02 -25.75
N LYS A 75 16.14 -18.25 -26.84
CA LYS A 75 16.03 -18.79 -28.20
C LYS A 75 17.20 -19.71 -28.54
N ASN A 76 18.43 -19.30 -28.20
CA ASN A 76 19.64 -20.05 -28.50
C ASN A 76 19.72 -21.36 -27.70
N GLY A 77 19.27 -21.36 -26.44
CA GLY A 77 19.18 -22.57 -25.61
C GLY A 77 18.09 -23.58 -26.04
N LYS A 78 17.20 -23.22 -26.97
CA LYS A 78 16.21 -24.12 -27.58
C LYS A 78 16.63 -24.65 -28.96
N ALA A 79 17.75 -24.17 -29.49
CA ALA A 79 18.30 -24.58 -30.78
C ALA A 79 19.41 -25.66 -30.65
N GLN A 80 19.64 -26.17 -29.44
CA GLN A 80 20.45 -27.34 -29.14
C GLN A 80 19.57 -28.53 -28.77
#